data_AF-A0A7S0E6U4-F1
#
_entry.id   AF-A0A7S0E6U4-F1
#
_cell.length_a   1.000
_cell.length_b   1.000
_cell.length_c   1.000
_cell.angle_alpha   90.00
_cell.angle_beta   90.00
_cell.angle_gamma   90.00
#
_symmetry.space_group_name_H-M   'P 1'
#
loop_
_entity.id
_entity.type
_entity.pdbx_description
1 polymer ?
#
loop_
_entity_poly.entity_id
_entity_poly.type
_entity_poly.pdbx_seq_one_letter_code
_entity_poly.pdbx_strand_id
1 'polypeptide(L)'
;LVFCTCSAAADGRLEALGFETAVFDEAAQAGELATLVPLQHGARRVVLVGDPQQLPATVLSLEAKRLGLGRSLFERLQRSAHPVTMLQTQFRMHPAIRAFPSRHFYEGKLRDAEPVALLASRSPGAEGGSPAFLAVARPDRRLAPYIFFNLRGSRQQQAGGSHSLYNKCEAAFCAQLLAALRLSAERWGQGAGSSSRPLSPS
;
A
#
# COMPACT_ATOMS: atom_id res chain seq x y z
N LEU A 1 2.73 -23.13 12.01
CA LEU A 1 2.51 -22.11 10.97
C LEU A 1 3.77 -22.03 10.11
N VAL A 2 3.63 -22.14 8.80
CA VAL A 2 4.74 -22.03 7.83
C VAL A 2 4.41 -20.88 6.89
N PHE A 3 5.35 -19.97 6.69
CA PHE A 3 5.21 -18.86 5.75
C PHE A 3 6.16 -19.10 4.58
N CYS A 4 5.64 -19.04 3.36
CA CYS A 4 6.42 -19.19 2.14
C CYS A 4 5.69 -18.50 0.98
N THR A 5 6.39 -18.26 -0.12
CA THR A 5 5.75 -17.84 -1.38
C THR A 5 5.04 -19.04 -2.02
N CYS A 6 4.09 -18.78 -2.92
CA CYS A 6 3.40 -19.84 -3.66
C CYS A 6 4.38 -20.80 -4.38
N SER A 7 5.45 -20.27 -4.97
CA SER A 7 6.48 -21.10 -5.62
C SER A 7 7.33 -21.88 -4.63
N ALA A 8 7.70 -21.29 -3.48
CA ALA A 8 8.47 -21.98 -2.45
C ALA A 8 7.68 -23.10 -1.76
N ALA A 9 6.35 -23.09 -1.87
CA ALA A 9 5.53 -24.21 -1.42
C ALA A 9 5.79 -25.51 -2.22
N ALA A 10 6.47 -25.46 -3.37
CA ALA A 10 6.91 -26.64 -4.10
C ALA A 10 8.15 -27.33 -3.48
N ASP A 11 8.71 -26.79 -2.40
CA ASP A 11 9.89 -27.39 -1.78
C ASP A 11 9.56 -28.78 -1.18
N GLY A 12 10.33 -29.80 -1.58
CA GLY A 12 10.11 -31.19 -1.15
C GLY A 12 10.12 -31.40 0.37
N ARG A 13 10.74 -30.49 1.15
CA ARG A 13 10.66 -30.53 2.62
C ARG A 13 9.24 -30.33 3.15
N LEU A 14 8.35 -29.75 2.33
CA LEU A 14 6.95 -29.52 2.65
C LEU A 14 6.05 -30.68 2.23
N GLU A 15 6.47 -31.56 1.32
CA GLU A 15 5.65 -32.68 0.83
C GLU A 15 5.28 -33.66 1.95
N ALA A 16 6.18 -33.88 2.90
CA ALA A 16 5.91 -34.72 4.07
C ALA A 16 4.98 -34.05 5.09
N LEU A 17 4.66 -32.75 4.91
CA LEU A 17 3.83 -31.97 5.82
C LEU A 17 2.44 -31.76 5.19
N GLY A 18 1.40 -32.26 5.86
CA GLY A 18 0.02 -31.93 5.50
C GLY A 18 -0.40 -30.58 6.07
N PHE A 19 -1.04 -29.75 5.25
CA PHE A 19 -1.60 -28.46 5.69
C PHE A 19 -3.11 -28.45 5.51
N GLU A 20 -3.88 -28.65 6.58
CA GLU A 20 -5.34 -28.64 6.51
C GLU A 20 -5.90 -27.25 6.13
N THR A 21 -5.20 -26.17 6.49
CA THR A 21 -5.59 -24.79 6.19
C THR A 21 -4.49 -24.07 5.42
N ALA A 22 -4.87 -23.44 4.30
CA ALA A 22 -4.02 -22.55 3.53
C ALA A 22 -4.57 -21.12 3.54
N VAL A 23 -3.73 -20.15 3.87
CA VAL A 23 -4.06 -18.72 3.84
C VAL A 23 -3.16 -18.05 2.81
N PHE A 24 -3.77 -17.38 1.85
CA PHE A 24 -3.09 -16.65 0.79
C PHE A 24 -3.29 -15.17 1.05
N ASP A 25 -2.18 -14.46 1.28
CA ASP A 25 -2.17 -13.01 1.27
C ASP A 25 -1.81 -12.50 -0.13
N GLU A 26 -2.29 -11.31 -0.49
CA GLU A 26 -2.16 -10.75 -1.85
C GLU A 26 -2.62 -11.71 -2.98
N ALA A 27 -3.67 -12.51 -2.72
CA ALA A 27 -4.12 -13.57 -3.61
C ALA A 27 -4.54 -13.08 -5.01
N ALA A 28 -4.93 -11.82 -5.15
CA ALA A 28 -5.25 -11.20 -6.45
C ALA A 28 -4.01 -10.95 -7.34
N GLN A 29 -2.82 -10.84 -6.73
CA GLN A 29 -1.54 -10.70 -7.45
C GLN A 29 -0.95 -12.05 -7.88
N ALA A 30 -1.47 -13.17 -7.35
CA ALA A 30 -1.03 -14.51 -7.72
C ALA A 30 -1.87 -15.05 -8.89
N GLY A 31 -1.19 -15.44 -9.98
CA GLY A 31 -1.85 -16.16 -11.05
C GLY A 31 -2.48 -17.45 -10.54
N GLU A 32 -3.62 -17.85 -11.11
CA GLU A 32 -4.39 -19.00 -10.63
C GLU A 32 -3.54 -20.27 -10.44
N LEU A 33 -2.66 -20.57 -11.41
CA LEU A 33 -1.76 -21.73 -11.34
C LEU A 33 -0.76 -21.65 -10.18
N ALA A 34 -0.28 -20.46 -9.82
CA ALA A 34 0.64 -20.30 -8.71
C ALA A 34 -0.04 -20.69 -7.38
N THR A 35 -1.33 -20.39 -7.24
CA THR A 35 -2.08 -20.75 -6.02
C THR A 35 -2.29 -22.26 -5.86
N LEU A 36 -2.24 -23.04 -6.95
CA LEU A 36 -2.40 -24.50 -6.89
C LEU A 36 -1.21 -25.20 -6.21
N VAL A 37 -0.01 -24.62 -6.29
CA VAL A 37 1.21 -25.20 -5.73
C VAL A 37 1.09 -25.44 -4.21
N PRO A 38 0.74 -24.46 -3.37
CA PRO A 38 0.50 -24.73 -1.94
C PRO A 38 -0.77 -25.56 -1.67
N LEU A 39 -1.78 -25.55 -2.54
CA LEU A 39 -3.02 -26.34 -2.34
C LEU A 39 -2.79 -27.85 -2.46
N GLN A 40 -1.74 -28.28 -3.17
CA GLN A 40 -1.42 -29.71 -3.34
C GLN A 40 -1.12 -30.41 -2.00
N HIS A 41 -0.80 -29.66 -0.94
CA HIS A 41 -0.50 -30.20 0.39
C HIS A 41 -1.73 -30.54 1.25
N GLY A 42 -2.88 -30.79 0.61
CA GLY A 42 -4.08 -31.32 1.26
C GLY A 42 -4.95 -30.28 1.99
N ALA A 43 -4.91 -29.02 1.57
CA ALA A 43 -5.73 -27.96 2.17
C ALA A 43 -7.23 -28.24 2.01
N ARG A 44 -7.93 -28.34 3.14
CA ARG A 44 -9.40 -28.48 3.22
C ARG A 44 -10.10 -27.15 3.47
N ARG A 45 -9.39 -26.21 4.09
CA ARG A 45 -9.82 -24.83 4.31
C ARG A 45 -8.87 -23.89 3.59
N VAL A 46 -9.44 -23.03 2.75
CA VAL A 46 -8.68 -22.03 1.99
C VAL A 46 -9.22 -20.65 2.30
N VAL A 47 -8.33 -19.74 2.70
CA VAL A 47 -8.64 -18.33 2.90
C VAL A 47 -7.84 -17.51 1.89
N LEU A 48 -8.53 -16.79 1.02
CA LEU A 48 -7.90 -15.90 0.05
C LEU A 48 -8.13 -14.46 0.49
N VAL A 49 -7.04 -13.76 0.80
CA VAL A 49 -7.02 -12.34 1.11
C VAL A 49 -6.34 -11.64 -0.04
N GLY A 50 -6.99 -10.64 -0.62
CA GLY A 50 -6.46 -9.90 -1.75
C GLY A 50 -7.45 -8.87 -2.24
N ASP A 51 -6.98 -8.02 -3.15
CA ASP A 51 -7.76 -6.93 -3.69
C ASP A 51 -7.74 -6.95 -5.23
N PRO A 52 -8.85 -7.31 -5.89
CA PRO A 52 -8.93 -7.38 -7.34
C PRO A 52 -8.87 -6.00 -8.02
N GLN A 53 -8.97 -4.89 -7.27
CA GLN A 53 -8.80 -3.54 -7.80
C GLN A 53 -7.33 -3.08 -7.79
N GLN A 54 -6.42 -3.86 -7.19
CA GLN A 54 -4.98 -3.58 -7.16
C GLN A 54 -4.26 -4.26 -8.34
N LEU A 55 -2.94 -4.44 -8.22
CA LEU A 55 -2.13 -5.03 -9.27
C LEU A 55 -2.58 -6.48 -9.57
N PRO A 56 -2.79 -6.85 -10.84
CA PRO A 56 -3.06 -8.23 -11.22
C PRO A 56 -1.75 -9.04 -11.29
N ALA A 57 -1.86 -10.35 -11.53
CA ALA A 57 -0.71 -11.21 -11.77
C ALA A 57 0.13 -10.74 -12.96
N THR A 58 1.46 -10.73 -12.76
CA THR A 58 2.43 -10.36 -13.81
C THR A 58 2.54 -11.48 -14.84
N VAL A 59 2.06 -11.22 -16.05
CA VAL A 59 2.19 -12.12 -17.21
C VAL A 59 2.92 -11.37 -18.32
N LEU A 60 4.12 -11.83 -18.68
CA LEU A 60 4.97 -11.20 -19.69
C LEU A 60 4.43 -11.38 -21.12
N SER A 61 3.87 -12.56 -21.41
CA SER A 61 3.26 -12.84 -22.70
C SER A 61 1.90 -12.17 -22.82
N LEU A 62 1.78 -11.20 -23.73
CA LEU A 62 0.52 -10.52 -24.01
C LEU A 62 -0.56 -11.49 -24.51
N GLU A 63 -0.18 -12.49 -25.31
CA GLU A 63 -1.12 -13.51 -25.80
C GLU A 63 -1.63 -14.37 -24.64
N ALA A 64 -0.74 -14.85 -23.76
CA ALA A 64 -1.16 -15.63 -22.59
C ALA A 64 -2.06 -14.80 -21.66
N LYS A 65 -1.77 -13.51 -21.48
CA LYS A 65 -2.61 -12.58 -20.72
C LYS A 65 -4.00 -12.45 -21.36
N ARG A 66 -4.08 -12.30 -22.69
CA ARG A 66 -5.34 -12.24 -23.45
C ARG A 66 -6.15 -13.54 -23.32
N LEU A 67 -5.48 -14.68 -23.28
CA LEU A 67 -6.09 -16.00 -23.05
C LEU A 67 -6.47 -16.25 -21.58
N GLY A 68 -6.24 -15.28 -20.68
CA GLY A 68 -6.73 -15.31 -19.30
C GLY A 68 -5.72 -15.80 -18.26
N LEU A 69 -4.46 -16.04 -18.61
CA LEU A 69 -3.43 -16.48 -17.64
C LEU A 69 -3.17 -15.45 -16.53
N GLY A 70 -3.51 -14.18 -16.76
CA GLY A 70 -3.38 -13.12 -15.76
C GLY A 70 -4.48 -13.11 -14.70
N ARG A 71 -5.49 -13.98 -14.81
CA ARG A 71 -6.57 -14.09 -13.83
C ARG A 71 -6.08 -14.84 -12.59
N SER A 72 -6.37 -14.29 -11.42
CA SER A 72 -6.14 -14.95 -10.13
C SER A 72 -7.26 -15.94 -9.77
N LEU A 73 -6.98 -16.85 -8.84
CA LEU A 73 -8.02 -17.73 -8.26
C LEU A 73 -9.09 -16.90 -7.53
N PHE A 74 -8.68 -15.82 -6.84
CA PHE A 74 -9.57 -14.90 -6.16
C PHE A 74 -10.60 -14.30 -7.14
N GLU A 75 -10.14 -13.71 -8.24
CA GLU A 75 -11.02 -13.13 -9.25
C GLU A 75 -11.93 -14.17 -9.90
N ARG A 76 -11.43 -15.39 -10.15
CA ARG A 76 -12.28 -16.46 -10.69
C ARG A 76 -13.44 -16.77 -9.75
N LEU A 77 -13.16 -16.99 -8.46
CA LEU A 77 -14.19 -17.33 -7.48
C LEU A 77 -15.19 -16.18 -7.32
N GLN A 78 -14.72 -14.94 -7.28
CA GLN A 78 -15.58 -13.76 -7.25
C GLN A 78 -16.52 -13.71 -8.47
N ARG A 79 -16.02 -13.96 -9.68
CA ARG A 79 -16.84 -14.00 -10.91
C ARG A 79 -17.84 -15.16 -10.93
N SER A 80 -17.52 -16.26 -10.26
CA SER A 80 -18.43 -17.40 -10.08
C SER A 80 -19.46 -17.19 -8.96
N ALA A 81 -19.68 -15.95 -8.53
CA ALA A 81 -20.61 -15.58 -7.45
C ALA A 81 -20.29 -16.21 -6.09
N HIS A 82 -19.04 -16.63 -5.85
CA HIS A 82 -18.61 -16.99 -4.51
C HIS A 82 -18.68 -15.74 -3.61
N PRO A 83 -19.24 -15.82 -2.39
CA PRO A 83 -19.25 -14.70 -1.46
C PRO A 83 -17.85 -14.14 -1.22
N VAL A 84 -17.70 -12.83 -1.38
CA VAL A 84 -16.48 -12.06 -1.08
C VAL A 84 -16.84 -10.95 -0.11
N THR A 85 -16.07 -10.83 0.97
CA THR A 85 -16.28 -9.77 1.97
C THR A 85 -15.26 -8.66 1.76
N MET A 86 -15.74 -7.44 1.51
CA MET A 86 -14.89 -6.26 1.46
C MET A 86 -14.70 -5.68 2.87
N LEU A 87 -13.45 -5.51 3.30
CA LEU A 87 -13.14 -4.74 4.51
C LEU A 87 -13.23 -3.24 4.19
N GLN A 88 -14.16 -2.54 4.83
CA GLN A 88 -14.49 -1.16 4.48
C GLN A 88 -13.73 -0.10 5.30
N THR A 89 -13.21 -0.47 6.48
CA THR A 89 -12.52 0.47 7.36
C THR A 89 -11.03 0.45 7.10
N GLN A 90 -10.44 1.60 6.75
CA GLN A 90 -9.01 1.76 6.53
C GLN A 90 -8.36 2.48 7.72
N PHE A 91 -7.14 2.04 8.05
CA PHE A 91 -6.40 2.49 9.23
C PHE A 91 -5.07 3.19 8.88
N ARG A 92 -4.78 3.40 7.58
CA ARG A 92 -3.44 3.78 7.11
C ARG A 92 -3.34 5.26 6.72
N MET A 93 -4.19 5.73 5.82
CA MET A 93 -3.97 6.98 5.08
C MET A 93 -4.93 8.09 5.49
N HIS A 94 -4.48 9.35 5.40
CA HIS A 94 -5.31 10.52 5.68
C HIS A 94 -6.58 10.56 4.79
N PRO A 95 -7.74 11.03 5.28
CA PRO A 95 -9.00 11.10 4.53
C PRO A 95 -8.86 11.72 3.14
N ALA A 96 -8.03 12.77 3.01
CA ALA A 96 -7.75 13.43 1.74
C ALA A 96 -7.10 12.51 0.69
N ILE A 97 -6.22 11.60 1.12
CA ILE A 97 -5.60 10.58 0.24
C ILE A 97 -6.63 9.52 -0.11
N ARG A 98 -7.37 8.99 0.88
CA ARG A 98 -8.41 7.95 0.72
C ARG A 98 -9.55 8.38 -0.20
N ALA A 99 -9.85 9.68 -0.24
CA ALA A 99 -11.00 10.23 -0.97
C ALA A 99 -11.02 9.82 -2.46
N PHE A 100 -9.88 9.88 -3.15
CA PHE A 100 -9.82 9.51 -4.57
C PHE A 100 -9.93 7.99 -4.79
N PRO A 101 -9.08 7.12 -4.19
CA PRO A 101 -9.19 5.68 -4.40
C PRO A 101 -10.54 5.11 -3.98
N SER A 102 -11.11 5.59 -2.86
CA SER A 102 -12.44 5.16 -2.39
C SER A 102 -13.50 5.38 -3.46
N ARG A 103 -13.61 6.58 -4.02
CA ARG A 103 -14.60 6.88 -5.06
C ARG A 103 -14.33 6.16 -6.38
N HIS A 104 -13.06 6.08 -6.78
CA HIS A 104 -12.70 5.61 -8.12
C HIS A 104 -12.69 4.09 -8.24
N PHE A 105 -12.20 3.37 -7.23
CA PHE A 105 -12.03 1.91 -7.27
C PHE A 105 -13.03 1.15 -6.39
N TYR A 106 -13.61 1.81 -5.38
CA TYR A 106 -14.42 1.15 -4.35
C TYR A 106 -15.81 1.76 -4.14
N GLU A 107 -16.34 2.49 -5.15
CA GLU A 107 -17.71 3.07 -5.11
C GLU A 107 -17.97 3.96 -3.88
N GLY A 108 -16.93 4.55 -3.29
CA GLY A 108 -17.04 5.37 -2.08
C GLY A 108 -17.21 4.57 -0.78
N LYS A 109 -17.06 3.24 -0.80
CA LYS A 109 -17.33 2.35 0.35
C LYS A 109 -16.24 2.40 1.43
N LEU A 110 -15.02 2.87 1.14
CA LEU A 110 -13.96 2.96 2.14
C LEU A 110 -14.22 4.10 3.15
N ARG A 111 -14.13 3.74 4.44
CA ARG A 111 -14.32 4.61 5.62
C ARG A 111 -13.03 4.68 6.42
N ASP A 112 -12.82 5.79 7.12
CA ASP A 112 -11.67 5.93 8.01
C ASP A 112 -11.97 5.35 9.38
N ALA A 113 -10.99 4.64 9.95
CA ALA A 113 -11.00 4.33 11.36
C ALA A 113 -10.95 5.62 12.20
N GLU A 114 -11.53 5.58 13.39
CA GLU A 114 -11.57 6.72 14.32
C GLU A 114 -10.19 7.35 14.58
N PRO A 115 -9.09 6.59 14.83
CA PRO A 115 -7.78 7.20 15.02
C PRO A 115 -7.31 8.01 13.80
N VAL A 116 -7.62 7.53 12.59
CA VAL A 116 -7.24 8.22 11.34
C VAL A 116 -8.07 9.48 11.13
N ALA A 117 -9.37 9.41 11.40
CA ALA A 117 -10.26 10.57 11.33
C ALA A 117 -9.85 11.65 12.34
N LEU A 118 -9.50 11.26 13.57
CA LEU A 118 -9.04 12.16 14.63
C LEU A 118 -7.74 12.86 14.24
N LEU A 119 -6.75 12.11 13.73
CA LEU A 119 -5.48 12.67 13.25
C LEU A 119 -5.68 13.76 12.19
N ALA A 120 -6.72 13.62 11.35
CA ALA A 120 -7.04 14.55 10.29
C ALA A 120 -7.84 15.77 10.75
N SER A 121 -8.66 15.63 11.79
CA SER A 121 -9.44 16.74 12.37
C SER A 121 -8.62 17.67 13.26
N ARG A 122 -7.48 17.19 13.77
CA ARG A 122 -6.61 17.96 14.67
C ARG A 122 -5.63 18.80 13.88
N SER A 123 -5.34 20.00 14.40
CA SER A 123 -4.24 20.83 13.89
C SER A 123 -2.94 20.01 13.86
N PRO A 124 -2.18 20.00 12.76
CA PRO A 124 -0.96 19.21 12.73
C PRO A 124 0.01 19.71 13.82
N GLY A 125 0.60 18.77 14.56
CA GLY A 125 1.46 19.05 15.71
C GLY A 125 0.77 19.20 17.08
N ALA A 126 -0.56 19.18 17.14
CA ALA A 126 -1.28 19.00 18.41
C ALA A 126 -1.15 17.54 18.90
N GLU A 127 -1.30 17.32 20.21
CA GLU A 127 -1.31 15.95 20.76
C GLU A 127 -2.33 15.07 20.02
N GLY A 128 -1.90 13.89 19.56
CA GLY A 128 -2.70 12.95 18.77
C GLY A 128 -3.21 13.49 17.42
N GLY A 129 -2.67 14.60 16.92
CA GLY A 129 -2.88 15.10 15.57
C GLY A 129 -1.83 14.60 14.57
N SER A 130 -2.01 14.90 13.29
CA SER A 130 -1.01 14.55 12.27
C SER A 130 0.36 15.19 12.57
N PRO A 131 1.49 14.57 12.16
CA PRO A 131 2.81 15.10 12.46
C PRO A 131 2.98 16.58 12.08
N ALA A 132 3.53 17.36 13.01
CA ALA A 132 3.67 18.82 12.90
C ALA A 132 4.49 19.29 11.69
N PHE A 133 5.32 18.43 11.07
CA PHE A 133 6.04 18.82 9.86
C PHE A 133 5.10 19.13 8.68
N LEU A 134 3.84 18.66 8.73
CA LEU A 134 2.76 19.06 7.81
C LEU A 134 2.14 20.44 8.17
N ALA A 135 2.39 20.96 9.38
CA ALA A 135 2.08 22.32 9.82
C ALA A 135 3.31 23.01 10.43
N VAL A 136 4.35 23.22 9.63
CA VAL A 136 5.27 24.34 9.90
C VAL A 136 4.40 25.57 10.15
N ALA A 137 4.77 26.45 11.11
CA ALA A 137 3.97 27.51 11.74
C ALA A 137 3.13 28.45 10.82
N ARG A 138 3.21 28.31 9.50
CA ARG A 138 2.16 28.63 8.53
C ARG A 138 1.98 27.40 7.63
N PRO A 139 0.77 26.82 7.46
CA PRO A 139 0.59 25.61 6.68
C PRO A 139 1.19 25.80 5.29
N ASP A 140 2.36 25.20 5.06
CA ASP A 140 2.97 25.21 3.76
C ASP A 140 2.10 24.29 2.91
N ARG A 141 1.28 24.88 2.04
CA ARG A 141 0.39 24.13 1.15
C ARG A 141 1.15 23.10 0.30
N ARG A 142 2.47 23.27 0.14
CA ARG A 142 3.34 22.30 -0.54
C ARG A 142 3.52 20.99 0.25
N LEU A 143 3.22 20.97 1.55
CA LEU A 143 3.27 19.79 2.41
C LEU A 143 1.87 19.27 2.78
N ALA A 144 0.85 19.58 1.98
CA ALA A 144 -0.47 18.99 2.17
C ALA A 144 -0.38 17.45 2.11
N PRO A 145 -1.26 16.70 2.82
CA PRO A 145 -1.26 15.23 2.81
C PRO A 145 -1.38 14.60 1.41
N TYR A 146 -1.88 15.36 0.44
CA TYR A 146 -1.97 14.96 -0.96
C TYR A 146 -1.73 16.17 -1.87
N ILE A 147 -0.67 16.12 -2.68
CA ILE A 147 -0.31 17.17 -3.64
C ILE A 147 0.34 16.55 -4.89
N PHE A 148 0.06 17.13 -6.05
CA PHE A 148 0.71 16.77 -7.30
C PHE A 148 1.67 17.89 -7.73
N PHE A 149 2.96 17.57 -7.85
CA PHE A 149 3.98 18.50 -8.34
C PHE A 149 4.18 18.33 -9.84
N ASN A 150 3.77 19.32 -10.61
CA ASN A 150 3.98 19.31 -12.06
C ASN A 150 5.35 19.92 -12.42
N LEU A 151 6.32 19.08 -12.76
CA LEU A 151 7.66 19.50 -13.21
C LEU A 151 7.65 19.77 -14.72
N ARG A 152 7.19 20.97 -15.11
CA ARG A 152 7.08 21.36 -16.52
C ARG A 152 8.43 21.21 -17.25
N GLY A 153 8.41 20.57 -18.41
CA GLY A 153 9.59 20.35 -19.25
C GLY A 153 10.46 19.16 -18.84
N SER A 154 10.10 18.47 -17.76
CA SER A 154 10.72 17.21 -17.35
C SER A 154 10.39 16.10 -18.38
N ARG A 155 11.41 15.31 -18.75
CA ARG A 155 11.26 14.24 -19.75
C ARG A 155 11.92 12.95 -19.27
N GLN A 156 11.23 11.84 -19.49
CA GLN A 156 11.77 10.51 -19.33
C GLN A 156 12.91 10.25 -20.34
N GLN A 157 13.92 9.55 -19.87
CA GLN A 157 15.11 9.13 -20.59
C GLN A 157 15.29 7.62 -20.44
N GLN A 158 15.99 7.01 -21.37
CA GLN A 158 16.32 5.58 -21.36
C GLN A 158 17.83 5.42 -21.39
N ALA A 159 18.38 4.56 -20.54
CA ALA A 159 19.80 4.24 -20.59
C ALA A 159 20.07 3.25 -21.74
N GLY A 160 21.20 3.40 -22.43
CA GLY A 160 21.60 2.46 -23.49
C GLY A 160 21.65 1.03 -22.94
N GLY A 161 20.93 0.11 -23.59
CA GLY A 161 20.86 -1.30 -23.18
C GLY A 161 19.88 -1.63 -22.05
N SER A 162 19.13 -0.66 -21.52
CA SER A 162 18.08 -0.90 -20.51
C SER A 162 16.70 -0.61 -21.08
N HIS A 163 15.72 -1.47 -20.77
CA HIS A 163 14.30 -1.19 -21.06
C HIS A 163 13.64 -0.29 -20.02
N SER A 164 14.34 0.04 -18.93
CA SER A 164 13.81 0.89 -17.86
C SER A 164 13.97 2.38 -18.19
N LEU A 165 12.95 3.15 -17.82
CA LEU A 165 12.91 4.60 -18.00
C LEU A 165 13.30 5.30 -16.69
N TYR A 166 13.90 6.47 -16.81
CA TYR A 166 14.24 7.30 -15.65
C TYR A 166 14.06 8.78 -15.98
N ASN A 167 13.92 9.62 -14.95
CA ASN A 167 13.74 11.06 -15.12
C ASN A 167 14.64 11.83 -14.14
N LYS A 168 15.67 12.50 -14.68
CA LYS A 168 16.66 13.23 -13.85
C LYS A 168 16.05 14.40 -13.09
N CYS A 169 15.09 15.11 -13.68
CA CYS A 169 14.46 16.27 -13.03
C CYS A 169 13.54 15.82 -11.89
N GLU A 170 12.75 14.76 -12.10
CA GLU A 170 11.95 14.15 -11.02
C GLU A 170 12.84 13.62 -9.90
N ALA A 171 13.93 12.93 -10.23
CA ALA A 171 14.87 12.42 -9.24
C ALA A 171 15.49 13.56 -8.39
N ALA A 172 15.93 14.64 -9.04
CA ALA A 172 16.47 15.81 -8.35
C ALA A 172 15.42 16.49 -7.46
N PHE A 173 14.18 16.62 -7.94
CA PHE A 173 13.08 17.14 -7.16
C PHE A 173 12.76 16.27 -5.94
N CYS A 174 12.70 14.94 -6.10
CA CYS A 174 12.49 14.00 -5.00
C CYS A 174 13.58 14.13 -3.92
N ALA A 175 14.84 14.31 -4.32
CA ALA A 175 15.94 14.53 -3.38
C ALA A 175 15.78 15.85 -2.61
N GLN A 176 15.39 16.94 -3.28
CA GLN A 176 15.13 18.24 -2.63
C GLN A 176 13.92 18.17 -1.69
N LEU A 177 12.84 17.51 -2.09
CA LEU A 177 11.66 17.32 -1.26
C LEU A 177 11.99 16.51 -0.01
N LEU A 178 12.77 15.43 -0.14
CA LEU A 178 13.23 14.66 1.01
C LEU A 178 14.08 15.49 1.97
N ALA A 179 15.01 16.31 1.45
CA ALA A 179 15.81 17.21 2.28
C ALA A 179 14.93 18.22 3.04
N ALA A 180 13.93 18.82 2.36
CA ALA A 180 12.99 19.73 2.99
C ALA A 180 12.13 19.05 4.09
N LEU A 181 11.68 17.82 3.84
CA LEU A 181 10.94 17.02 4.84
C LEU A 181 11.80 16.70 6.06
N ARG A 182 13.07 16.31 5.86
CA ARG A 182 14.02 16.05 6.96
C ARG A 182 14.26 17.28 7.82
N LEU A 183 14.57 18.42 7.19
CA LEU A 183 14.76 19.69 7.90
C LEU A 183 13.51 20.10 8.68
N SER A 184 12.33 19.86 8.12
CA SER A 184 11.04 20.16 8.79
C SER A 184 10.83 19.25 10.01
N ALA A 185 11.18 17.97 9.91
CA ALA A 185 11.10 17.02 11.01
C ALA A 185 12.11 17.31 12.13
N GLU A 186 13.36 17.65 11.79
CA GLU A 186 14.41 17.99 12.76
C GLU A 186 14.08 19.25 13.58
N ARG A 187 13.61 20.31 12.90
CA ARG A 187 13.16 21.55 13.57
C ARG A 187 12.06 21.28 14.59
N TRP A 188 11.17 20.33 14.31
CA TRP A 188 10.14 19.94 15.25
C TRP A 188 10.70 19.15 16.44
N GLY A 189 11.58 18.17 16.20
CA GLY A 189 12.21 17.40 17.28
C GLY A 189 12.96 18.28 18.28
N GLN A 190 13.51 19.41 17.82
CA GLN A 190 14.17 20.41 18.67
C GLN A 190 13.18 21.38 19.35
N GLY A 191 12.02 21.69 18.74
CA GLY A 191 10.98 22.55 19.31
C GLY A 191 10.01 21.86 20.28
N ALA A 192 9.82 20.55 20.15
CA ALA A 192 9.02 19.75 21.09
C ALA A 192 9.69 19.60 22.48
N GLY A 193 10.98 19.91 22.59
CA GLY A 193 11.71 19.93 23.86
C GLY A 193 11.52 21.21 24.68
N SER A 194 10.90 22.27 24.14
CA SER A 194 10.85 23.60 24.79
C SER A 194 9.47 24.11 25.17
N SER A 195 8.39 23.33 25.01
CA SER A 195 7.07 23.69 25.52
C SER A 195 6.44 22.58 26.38
N SER A 196 6.38 22.89 27.69
CA SER A 196 5.60 22.26 28.77
C SER A 196 5.83 20.77 29.11
N ARG A 197 6.76 20.53 30.04
CA ARG A 197 6.46 19.65 31.20
C ARG A 197 5.98 20.55 32.35
N PRO A 198 4.70 20.48 32.78
CA PRO A 198 4.34 20.97 34.10
C PRO A 198 3.95 19.76 34.95
N LEU A 199 4.92 19.12 35.61
CA LEU A 199 4.63 18.18 36.70
C LEU A 199 5.74 18.21 37.77
N SER A 200 5.54 19.09 38.74
CA SER A 200 5.56 18.76 40.18
C SER A 200 4.36 19.50 40.79
N PRO A 201 3.66 19.00 41.85
CA PRO A 201 4.10 18.13 42.94
C PRO A 201 3.24 16.84 43.10
N SER A 202 3.74 15.78 43.73
CA SER A 202 3.68 15.50 45.18
C SER A 202 4.73 14.45 45.53
#